data_AF-A0A968C4Q3-F1
#
_entry.id   AF-A0A968C4Q3-F1
#
_cell.length_a   1.000
_cell.length_b   1.000
_cell.length_c   1.000
_cell.angle_alpha   90.00
_cell.angle_beta   90.00
_cell.angle_gamma   90.00
#
_symmetry.space_group_name_H-M   'P 1'
#
loop_
_entity.id
_entity.type
_entity.pdbx_description
1 polymer ?
#
loop_
_entity_poly.entity_id
_entity_poly.type
_entity_poly.pdbx_seq_one_letter_code
_entity_poly.pdbx_strand_id
1 'polypeptide(L)' 'PTQTAAWGDYDNDGDLDLYVGNESSAAGEIDPYTGEEDASSALRAPSQLFRNEGDGTFTDVASAAGVENFGYTKGVAWGD' A
#
# COMPACT_ATOMS: atom_id res chain seq x y z
N PRO A 1 0.70 4.36 9.23
CA PRO A 1 1.53 3.13 9.27
C PRO A 1 2.11 2.84 7.87
N THR A 2 3.37 3.19 7.66
CA THR A 2 4.12 2.87 6.43
C THR A 2 5.36 2.08 6.84
N GLN A 3 5.60 0.95 6.17
CA GLN A 3 6.72 0.05 6.50
C GLN A 3 7.81 0.04 5.44
N THR A 4 7.42 0.21 4.18
CA THR A 4 8.33 0.04 3.05
C THR A 4 7.78 0.77 1.83
N ALA A 5 8.64 1.07 0.87
CA ALA A 5 8.25 1.63 -0.40
C ALA A 5 9.25 1.22 -1.48
N ALA A 6 8.80 1.19 -2.73
CA ALA A 6 9.65 1.04 -3.90
C ALA A 6 9.16 1.94 -5.03
N TRP A 7 10.10 2.40 -5.86
CA TRP A 7 9.81 3.14 -7.09
C TRP A 7 9.90 2.20 -8.29
N GLY A 8 9.02 2.39 -9.26
CA GLY A 8 8.98 1.65 -10.52
C GLY A 8 8.04 2.31 -11.52
N ASP A 9 8.21 2.04 -12.81
CA ASP A 9 7.34 2.54 -13.87
C ASP A 9 6.28 1.45 -14.17
N TYR A 10 5.08 1.56 -13.59
CA TYR A 10 4.12 0.46 -13.61
C TYR A 10 3.30 0.40 -14.90
N ASP A 11 3.10 1.54 -15.58
CA ASP A 11 2.32 1.62 -16.82
C ASP A 11 3.15 1.93 -18.07
N ASN A 12 4.48 2.03 -17.93
CA ASN A 12 5.46 2.27 -18.99
C ASN A 12 5.28 3.63 -19.67
N ASP A 13 4.91 4.66 -18.92
CA ASP A 13 4.80 6.02 -19.42
C ASP A 13 6.11 6.82 -19.30
N GLY A 14 7.12 6.25 -18.63
CA GLY A 14 8.44 6.83 -18.44
C GLY A 14 8.58 7.68 -17.18
N ASP A 15 7.52 7.84 -16.39
CA ASP A 15 7.53 8.48 -15.10
C ASP A 15 7.59 7.43 -13.97
N LEU A 16 8.40 7.68 -12.94
CA LEU A 16 8.48 6.73 -11.81
C LEU A 16 7.27 6.86 -10.90
N ASP A 17 6.60 5.74 -10.67
CA ASP A 17 5.49 5.56 -9.74
C ASP A 17 5.98 5.05 -8.39
N LEU A 18 5.14 5.22 -7.36
CA LEU A 18 5.46 4.87 -5.99
C LEU A 18 4.49 3.82 -5.44
N TYR A 19 5.01 2.65 -5.09
CA TYR A 19 4.26 1.68 -4.28
C TYR A 19 4.65 1.79 -2.81
N VAL A 20 3.66 1.98 -1.94
CA VAL A 20 3.84 2.10 -0.48
C VAL A 20 3.23 0.87 0.19
N GLY A 21 4.09 0.08 0.85
CA GLY A 21 3.70 -1.05 1.68
C GLY A 21 3.31 -0.58 3.07
N ASN A 22 2.04 -0.77 3.42
CA ASN A 22 1.49 -0.42 4.72
C ASN A 22 1.28 -1.65 5.58
N GLU A 23 1.09 -1.38 6.87
CA GLU A 23 0.66 -2.36 7.87
C GLU A 23 -0.77 -2.00 8.26
N SER A 24 -1.69 -2.85 7.84
CA SER A 24 -3.10 -2.77 8.19
C SER A 24 -3.58 -4.17 8.58
N SER A 25 -4.70 -4.17 9.28
CA SER A 25 -5.55 -5.33 9.51
C SER A 25 -6.94 -5.07 8.93
N ALA A 26 -7.71 -6.13 8.72
CA ALA A 26 -9.10 -5.99 8.32
C ALA A 26 -9.91 -5.33 9.45
N ALA A 27 -10.92 -4.52 9.11
CA ALA A 27 -11.80 -3.94 10.13
C ALA A 27 -12.44 -5.04 10.99
N GLY A 28 -12.30 -4.92 12.31
CA GLY A 28 -12.78 -5.92 13.28
C GLY A 28 -11.93 -7.19 13.36
N GLU A 29 -10.73 -7.19 12.79
CA GLU A 29 -9.77 -8.29 12.98
C GLU A 29 -9.34 -8.36 14.45
N ILE A 30 -9.45 -9.57 15.01
CA ILE A 30 -9.07 -9.87 16.39
C ILE A 30 -7.65 -10.41 16.38
N ASP A 31 -6.76 -9.76 17.12
CA ASP A 31 -5.39 -10.25 17.32
C ASP A 31 -5.44 -11.62 18.02
N PRO A 32 -4.88 -12.68 17.42
CA PRO A 32 -4.98 -14.03 17.97
C PRO A 32 -4.15 -14.26 19.25
N TYR A 33 -3.23 -13.35 19.58
CA TYR A 33 -2.37 -13.41 20.77
C TYR A 33 -2.94 -12.60 21.94
N THR A 34 -3.62 -11.48 21.67
CA THR A 34 -4.18 -10.62 22.73
C THR A 34 -5.69 -10.80 22.91
N GLY A 35 -6.42 -11.22 21.87
CA GLY A 35 -7.87 -11.32 21.86
C GLY A 35 -8.59 -9.97 21.76
N GLU A 36 -7.86 -8.89 21.49
CA GLU A 36 -8.40 -7.54 21.31
C GLU A 36 -8.54 -7.22 19.82
N GLU A 37 -9.43 -6.29 19.46
CA GLU A 37 -9.44 -5.73 18.10
C GLU A 37 -8.11 -5.01 17.85
N ASP A 38 -7.49 -5.29 16.71
CA ASP A 38 -6.26 -4.61 16.33
C ASP A 38 -6.55 -3.10 16.23
N ALA A 39 -5.86 -2.30 17.05
CA ALA A 39 -6.04 -0.84 17.09
C ALA A 39 -5.74 -0.17 15.72
N SER A 40 -4.98 -0.83 14.84
CA SER A 40 -4.73 -0.37 13.47
C SER A 40 -5.89 -0.65 12.51
N SER A 41 -6.82 -1.53 12.86
CA SER A 41 -8.01 -1.86 12.07
C SER A 41 -8.97 -0.68 11.87
N ALA A 42 -8.94 0.30 12.79
CA ALA A 42 -9.75 1.51 12.72
C ALA A 42 -9.34 2.47 11.58
N LEU A 43 -8.10 2.33 11.07
CA LEU A 43 -7.56 3.23 10.05
C LEU A 43 -7.50 2.63 8.64
N ARG A 44 -7.89 1.35 8.45
CA ARG A 44 -7.89 0.60 7.16
C ARG A 44 -6.99 1.25 6.11
N ALA A 45 -5.69 1.08 6.28
CA ALA A 45 -4.68 1.73 5.45
C ALA A 45 -4.03 0.65 4.55
N PRO A 46 -4.70 0.21 3.46
CA PRO A 46 -4.10 -0.77 2.56
C PRO A 46 -2.79 -0.22 1.98
N SER A 47 -1.95 -1.10 1.46
CA SER A 47 -0.85 -0.69 0.59
C SER A 47 -1.39 0.09 -0.61
N GLN A 48 -0.65 1.13 -1.01
CA GLN A 48 -1.07 2.11 -2.00
C GLN A 48 -0.14 2.07 -3.20
N LEU A 49 -0.67 2.35 -4.39
CA LEU A 49 0.08 2.55 -5.62
C LEU A 49 -0.24 3.94 -6.11
N PHE A 50 0.75 4.82 -6.10
CA PHE A 50 0.64 6.19 -6.56
C PHE A 50 1.22 6.29 -7.96
N ARG A 51 0.35 6.51 -8.95
CA ARG A 51 0.76 6.85 -10.31
C ARG A 51 1.26 8.28 -10.34
N ASN A 52 2.42 8.52 -10.95
CA ASN A 52 2.91 9.86 -11.24
C ASN A 52 2.23 10.41 -12.50
N GLU A 53 1.69 11.62 -12.44
CA GLU A 53 0.99 12.22 -13.60
C GLU A 53 1.93 13.09 -14.47
N GLY A 54 3.24 13.09 -14.20
CA GLY A 54 4.26 13.83 -14.94
C GLY A 54 4.33 15.34 -14.63
N ASP A 55 3.42 15.85 -13.81
CA ASP A 55 3.32 17.26 -13.42
C ASP A 55 3.69 17.53 -11.94
N GLY A 56 4.29 16.52 -11.29
CA GLY A 56 4.63 16.54 -9.87
C GLY A 56 3.46 16.19 -8.94
N THR A 57 2.32 15.77 -9.50
CA THR A 57 1.20 15.20 -8.73
C THR A 57 1.15 13.69 -8.85
N PHE A 58 0.43 13.07 -7.91
CA PHE A 58 0.26 11.62 -7.83
C PHE A 58 -1.21 11.26 -7.60
N THR A 59 -1.66 10.18 -8.24
CA THR A 59 -2.99 9.60 -8.04
C THR A 59 -2.87 8.24 -7.39
N ASP A 60 -3.58 8.00 -6.28
CA ASP A 60 -3.71 6.64 -5.73
C ASP A 60 -4.61 5.80 -6.64
N VAL A 61 -3.99 4.82 -7.30
CA VAL A 61 -4.62 3.89 -8.24
C VAL A 61 -4.63 2.46 -7.71
N ALA A 62 -4.30 2.21 -6.43
CA ALA A 62 -4.16 0.86 -5.88
C ALA A 62 -5.39 -0.02 -6.12
N SER A 63 -6.58 0.54 -5.89
CA SER A 63 -7.84 -0.19 -6.09
C SER A 63 -8.11 -0.47 -7.57
N ALA A 64 -7.87 0.52 -8.43
CA ALA A 64 -8.06 0.39 -9.88
C ALA A 64 -7.08 -0.62 -10.51
N ALA A 65 -5.84 -0.67 -10.02
CA ALA A 65 -4.80 -1.60 -10.44
C ALA A 65 -4.94 -2.99 -9.77
N GLY A 66 -5.81 -3.15 -8.77
CA GLY A 66 -6.03 -4.41 -8.08
C GLY A 66 -4.89 -4.84 -7.15
N VAL A 67 -4.14 -3.88 -6.61
CA VAL A 67 -2.93 -4.11 -5.79
C VAL A 67 -3.07 -3.66 -4.34
N GLU A 68 -4.29 -3.37 -3.89
CA GLU A 68 -4.58 -3.13 -2.48
C GLU A 68 -4.17 -4.34 -1.63
N ASN A 69 -3.38 -4.12 -0.59
CA ASN A 69 -3.04 -5.13 0.39
C ASN A 69 -3.38 -4.62 1.79
N PHE A 70 -4.35 -5.26 2.42
CA PHE A 70 -4.82 -4.91 3.77
C PHE A 70 -4.08 -5.65 4.88
N GLY A 71 -3.08 -6.47 4.55
CA GLY A 71 -2.30 -7.21 5.53
C GLY A 71 -1.00 -6.52 5.92
N TYR A 72 -0.24 -7.24 6.73
CA TYR A 72 1.07 -6.85 7.23
C TYR A 72 2.14 -6.87 6.13
N THR A 73 2.34 -5.76 5.41
CA THR A 73 3.43 -5.66 4.43
C THR A 73 4.77 -5.48 5.14
N LYS A 74 5.73 -6.38 4.89
CA LYS A 74 7.08 -6.34 5.49
C LYS A 74 8.20 -5.98 4.49
N GLY A 75 7.90 -5.96 3.20
CA GLY A 75 8.86 -5.56 2.16
C GLY A 75 8.17 -5.38 0.82
N VAL A 76 8.69 -4.45 0.03
CA VAL A 76 8.32 -4.23 -1.38
C VAL A 76 9.63 -4.14 -2.16
N ALA A 77 9.67 -4.76 -3.33
CA ALA A 77 10.76 -4.65 -4.28
C ALA A 77 10.19 -4.50 -5.69
N TRP A 78 10.96 -3.85 -6.56
CA TRP A 78 10.64 -3.67 -7.98
C TRP A 78 11.78 -4.20 -8.86
N GLY A 79 11.47 -4.63 -10.07
CA GLY A 79 12.43 -5.00 -11.10
C GLY A 79 11.78 -5.01 -12.48
N ASP A 80 12.55 -4.65 -13.50
CA ASP A 80 12.22 -4.76 -14.93
C ASP A 80 13.18 -5.71 -15.67
#